data_AF-A0A845YB63-F1
#
_entry.id   AF-A0A845YB63-F1
#
_cell.length_a   1.000
_cell.length_b   1.000
_cell.length_c   1.000
_cell.angle_alpha   90.00
_cell.angle_beta   90.00
_cell.angle_gamma   90.00
#
_symmetry.space_group_name_H-M   'P 1'
#
loop_
_entity.id
_entity.type
_entity.pdbx_description
1 polymer ?
#
loop_
_entity_poly.entity_id
_entity_poly.type
_entity_poly.pdbx_seq_one_letter_code
_entity_poly.pdbx_strand_id
1 'polypeptide(L)'
;MRLFLILASIIALLAIVFALQNAVSIEIAFGIWRLEESLALVLLLTLTVGFIIGLLVSIPTITKKEWKISNQKKMIVELENKLNENIERISSQRKRINYLESNIKSELEPSIFNESEHPRQEYLENE
;
A
#
# COMPACT_ATOMS: atom_id res chain seq x y z
N MET A 1 -20.61 5.96 -6.99
CA MET A 1 -20.60 7.45 -6.93
C MET A 1 -21.81 8.08 -7.60
N ARG A 2 -22.15 7.75 -8.86
CA ARG A 2 -23.30 8.37 -9.56
C ARG A 2 -24.67 8.09 -8.92
N LEU A 3 -24.87 6.88 -8.37
CA LEU A 3 -26.10 6.52 -7.65
C LEU A 3 -26.36 7.39 -6.40
N PHE A 4 -25.31 7.75 -5.66
CA PHE A 4 -25.45 8.65 -4.50
C PHE A 4 -25.88 10.05 -4.91
N LEU A 5 -25.39 10.56 -6.05
CA LEU A 5 -25.81 11.87 -6.57
C LEU A 5 -27.27 11.87 -7.02
N ILE A 6 -27.72 10.79 -7.68
CA ILE A 6 -29.12 10.62 -8.08
C ILE A 6 -30.02 10.56 -6.84
N LEU A 7 -29.64 9.76 -5.84
CA LEU A 7 -30.41 9.62 -4.60
C LEU A 7 -30.46 10.93 -3.80
N ALA A 8 -29.33 11.63 -3.69
CA ALA A 8 -29.28 12.94 -3.04
C ALA A 8 -30.15 13.99 -3.74
N SER A 9 -30.18 13.97 -5.07
CA SER A 9 -31.04 14.86 -5.87
C SER A 9 -32.53 14.59 -5.63
N ILE A 10 -32.93 13.32 -5.56
CA ILE A 10 -34.30 12.92 -5.23
C ILE A 10 -34.68 13.40 -3.82
N ILE A 11 -33.80 13.20 -2.83
CA ILE A 11 -34.03 13.67 -1.45
C ILE A 11 -34.13 15.20 -1.41
N ALA A 12 -33.30 15.93 -2.15
CA ALA A 12 -33.35 17.38 -2.23
C ALA A 12 -34.68 17.88 -2.82
N LEU A 13 -35.15 17.25 -3.91
CA LEU A 13 -36.47 17.55 -4.50
C LEU A 13 -37.60 17.30 -3.50
N LEU A 14 -37.57 16.16 -2.79
CA LEU A 14 -38.56 15.86 -1.75
C LEU A 14 -38.52 16.87 -0.61
N ALA A 15 -37.34 17.33 -0.20
CA ALA A 15 -37.19 18.37 0.83
C ALA A 15 -37.79 19.71 0.39
N ILE A 16 -37.61 20.11 -0.88
CA ILE A 16 -38.22 21.32 -1.45
C ILE A 16 -39.75 21.20 -1.45
N VAL A 17 -40.28 20.07 -1.92
CA VAL A 17 -41.74 19.84 -1.95
C VAL A 17 -42.31 19.82 -0.54
N PHE A 18 -41.65 19.13 0.39
CA PHE A 18 -41.99 19.12 1.81
C PHE A 18 -42.00 20.54 2.39
N ALA A 19 -41.02 21.37 2.02
CA ALA A 19 -40.96 22.75 2.47
C ALA A 19 -42.13 23.59 1.92
N LEU A 20 -42.43 23.49 0.64
CA LEU A 20 -43.53 24.24 0.02
C LEU A 20 -44.91 23.83 0.57
N GLN A 21 -45.10 22.55 0.91
CA GLN A 21 -46.36 22.05 1.45
C GLN A 21 -46.55 22.36 2.94
N ASN A 22 -45.47 22.44 3.72
CA ASN A 22 -45.50 22.69 5.16
C ASN A 22 -45.15 24.15 5.48
N ALA A 23 -45.59 25.09 4.63
CA ALA A 23 -45.39 26.53 4.78
C ALA A 23 -46.26 27.17 5.89
N VAL A 24 -46.55 26.41 6.95
CA VAL A 24 -47.24 26.91 8.14
C VAL A 24 -46.25 27.73 8.95
N SER A 25 -46.60 28.99 9.23
CA SER A 25 -45.80 29.89 10.06
C SER A 25 -45.75 29.39 11.49
N ILE A 26 -44.54 29.17 11.99
CA ILE A 26 -44.27 28.80 13.38
C ILE A 26 -43.36 29.87 13.99
N GLU A 27 -43.72 30.31 15.19
CA GLU A 27 -42.90 31.23 15.96
C GLU A 27 -41.68 30.48 16.53
N ILE A 28 -40.50 30.98 16.21
CA ILE A 28 -39.23 30.45 16.72
C ILE A 28 -38.61 31.47 17.64
N ALA A 29 -38.46 31.10 18.91
CA ALA A 29 -37.76 31.90 19.90
C ALA A 29 -36.32 31.37 20.09
N PHE A 30 -35.33 32.15 19.64
CA PHE A 30 -33.90 31.92 19.93
C PHE A 30 -33.41 32.99 20.92
N GLY A 31 -33.53 32.69 22.22
CA GLY A 31 -33.14 33.63 23.28
C GLY A 31 -34.02 34.90 23.26
N ILE A 32 -33.46 36.01 22.77
CA ILE A 32 -34.13 37.33 22.69
C ILE A 32 -34.84 37.51 21.32
N TRP A 33 -34.56 36.65 20.36
CA TRP A 33 -35.00 36.79 18.98
C TRP A 33 -36.26 35.96 18.76
N ARG A 34 -37.29 36.58 18.17
CA ARG A 34 -38.52 35.91 17.74
C ARG A 34 -38.65 36.07 16.23
N LEU A 35 -38.67 34.95 15.53
CA LEU A 35 -38.80 34.89 14.08
C LEU A 35 -40.06 34.08 13.76
N GLU A 36 -40.98 34.69 13.01
CA GLU A 36 -42.16 34.01 12.49
C GLU A 36 -41.84 33.55 11.07
N GLU A 37 -41.37 32.31 10.95
CA GLU A 37 -40.95 31.73 9.69
C GLU A 37 -41.68 30.42 9.45
N SER A 38 -41.72 29.98 8.19
CA SER A 38 -42.29 28.67 7.90
C SER A 38 -41.44 27.55 8.51
N LEU A 39 -42.09 26.56 9.15
CA LEU A 39 -41.42 25.37 9.70
C LEU A 39 -40.51 24.69 8.67
N ALA A 40 -41.02 24.63 7.45
CA ALA A 40 -40.36 24.21 6.24
C ALA A 40 -38.98 24.84 6.00
N LEU A 41 -38.90 26.18 5.96
CA LEU A 41 -37.65 26.90 5.74
C LEU A 41 -36.63 26.60 6.84
N VAL A 42 -37.11 26.50 8.07
CA VAL A 42 -36.27 26.27 9.25
C VAL A 42 -35.68 24.85 9.23
N LEU A 43 -36.48 23.85 8.86
CA LEU A 43 -36.01 22.49 8.64
C LEU A 43 -35.02 22.40 7.48
N LEU A 44 -35.28 23.10 6.37
CA LEU A 44 -34.36 23.15 5.23
C LEU A 44 -33.01 23.79 5.62
N LEU A 45 -33.06 24.89 6.35
CA LEU A 45 -31.87 25.62 6.79
C LEU A 45 -31.04 24.79 7.77
N THR A 46 -31.68 24.23 8.79
CA THR A 46 -31.00 23.38 9.78
C THR A 46 -30.42 22.11 9.17
N LEU A 47 -31.12 21.48 8.22
CA LEU A 47 -30.60 20.35 7.45
C LEU A 47 -29.38 20.75 6.62
N THR A 48 -29.44 21.89 5.94
CA THR A 48 -28.34 22.42 5.12
C THR A 48 -27.10 22.70 5.98
N VAL A 49 -27.29 23.34 7.13
CA VAL A 49 -26.22 23.58 8.11
C VAL A 49 -25.65 22.26 8.62
N GLY A 50 -26.50 21.30 9.01
CA GLY A 50 -26.06 19.97 9.44
C GLY A 50 -25.26 19.23 8.36
N PHE A 51 -25.67 19.34 7.09
CA PHE A 51 -24.94 18.77 5.96
C PHE A 51 -23.57 19.42 5.77
N ILE A 52 -23.47 20.75 5.82
CA ILE A 52 -22.20 21.49 5.73
C ILE A 52 -21.26 21.06 6.86
N ILE A 53 -21.78 20.95 8.09
CA ILE A 53 -20.99 20.47 9.24
C ILE A 53 -20.53 19.03 9.00
N GLY A 54 -21.40 18.15 8.52
CA GLY A 54 -21.06 16.75 8.21
C GLY A 54 -19.97 16.63 7.12
N LEU A 55 -20.01 17.49 6.11
CA LEU A 55 -18.96 17.59 5.10
C LEU A 55 -17.64 18.05 5.73
N LEU A 56 -17.67 19.10 6.54
CA LEU A 56 -16.49 19.66 7.19
C LEU A 56 -15.81 18.63 8.10
N VAL A 57 -16.60 17.86 8.85
CA VAL A 57 -16.13 16.75 9.69
C VAL A 57 -15.62 15.56 8.87
N SER A 58 -16.10 15.36 7.64
CA SER A 58 -15.67 14.25 6.77
C SER A 58 -14.33 14.49 6.05
N ILE A 59 -13.89 15.74 5.89
CA ILE A 59 -12.60 16.12 5.27
C ILE A 59 -11.38 15.37 5.87
N PRO A 60 -11.17 15.32 7.20
CA PRO A 60 -10.01 14.64 7.78
C PRO A 60 -9.96 13.12 7.55
N THR A 61 -11.08 12.50 7.15
CA THR A 61 -11.16 11.05 6.91
C THR A 61 -10.58 10.67 5.54
N ILE A 62 -10.59 11.59 4.58
CA ILE A 62 -10.13 11.33 3.20
C ILE A 62 -8.60 11.50 3.11
N THR A 63 -8.02 12.45 3.83
CA THR A 63 -6.58 12.77 3.77
C THR A 63 -5.67 11.65 4.30
N LYS A 64 -6.14 10.86 5.26
CA LYS A 64 -5.39 9.72 5.80
C LYS A 64 -5.20 8.59 4.78
N LYS A 65 -6.13 8.44 3.82
CA LYS A 65 -6.01 7.42 2.77
C LYS A 65 -4.85 7.71 1.83
N GLU A 66 -4.72 8.95 1.38
CA GLU A 66 -3.65 9.37 0.46
C GLU A 66 -2.26 9.18 1.10
N TRP A 67 -2.12 9.49 2.39
CA TRP A 67 -0.88 9.28 3.13
C TRP A 67 -0.53 7.79 3.26
N LYS A 68 -1.53 6.95 3.57
CA LYS A 68 -1.32 5.50 3.67
C LYS A 68 -0.92 4.90 2.32
N ILE A 69 -1.53 5.34 1.22
CA ILE A 69 -1.20 4.89 -0.13
C ILE A 69 0.23 5.28 -0.50
N SER A 70 0.65 6.52 -0.20
CA SER A 70 2.02 6.98 -0.45
C SER A 70 3.04 6.15 0.34
N ASN A 71 2.77 5.87 1.62
CA ASN A 71 3.66 5.04 2.43
C ASN A 71 3.72 3.59 1.93
N GLN A 72 2.59 2.99 1.54
CA GLN A 72 2.56 1.65 0.97
C GLN A 72 3.36 1.57 -0.33
N LYS A 73 3.27 2.58 -1.20
CA LYS A 73 4.05 2.65 -2.44
C LYS A 73 5.56 2.71 -2.16
N LYS A 74 5.98 3.48 -1.15
CA LYS A 74 7.40 3.52 -0.71
C LYS A 74 7.87 2.16 -0.21
N MET A 75 7.05 1.45 0.58
CA MET A 75 7.39 0.12 1.05
C MET A 75 7.55 -0.87 -0.11
N ILE A 76 6.68 -0.83 -1.12
CA ILE A 76 6.82 -1.69 -2.31
C ILE A 76 8.17 -1.48 -2.99
N VAL A 77 8.56 -0.22 -3.24
CA VAL A 77 9.84 0.10 -3.88
C VAL A 77 11.03 -0.37 -3.01
N GLU A 78 10.95 -0.20 -1.69
CA GLU A 78 11.99 -0.68 -0.78
C GLU A 78 12.12 -2.20 -0.80
N LEU A 79 11.00 -2.93 -0.80
CA LEU A 79 10.99 -4.39 -0.90
C LEU A 79 11.54 -4.87 -2.25
N GLU A 80 11.18 -4.22 -3.35
CA GLU A 80 11.71 -4.52 -4.69
C GLU A 80 13.23 -4.33 -4.74
N ASN A 81 13.75 -3.24 -4.15
CA ASN A 81 15.19 -3.00 -4.08
C ASN A 81 15.92 -4.07 -3.25
N LYS A 82 15.37 -4.44 -2.09
CA LYS A 82 15.94 -5.52 -1.25
C LYS A 82 15.92 -6.87 -1.96
N LEU A 83 14.89 -7.15 -2.75
CA LEU A 83 14.80 -8.37 -3.54
C LEU A 83 15.91 -8.41 -4.60
N ASN A 84 16.10 -7.33 -5.35
CA ASN A 84 17.15 -7.22 -6.35
C ASN A 84 18.55 -7.38 -5.74
N GLU A 85 18.81 -6.71 -4.61
CA GLU A 85 20.09 -6.84 -3.91
C GLU A 85 20.36 -8.29 -3.46
N ASN A 86 19.35 -8.99 -2.96
CA ASN A 86 19.47 -10.40 -2.59
C ASN A 86 19.75 -11.31 -3.80
N ILE A 87 19.11 -11.04 -4.95
CA ILE A 87 19.37 -11.78 -6.19
C ILE A 87 20.82 -11.59 -6.63
N GLU A 88 21.34 -10.36 -6.58
CA GLU A 88 22.74 -10.07 -6.89
C GLU A 88 23.70 -10.81 -5.95
N ARG A 89 23.42 -10.77 -4.64
CA ARG A 89 24.20 -11.51 -3.63
C ARG A 89 24.21 -13.01 -3.90
N ILE A 90 23.07 -13.64 -4.19
CA ILE A 90 22.99 -15.06 -4.54
C ILE A 90 23.80 -15.36 -5.81
N SER A 91 23.73 -14.48 -6.81
CA SER A 91 24.48 -14.66 -8.07
C SER A 91 25.99 -14.61 -7.84
N SER A 92 26.47 -13.70 -6.99
CA SER A 92 27.90 -13.58 -6.67
C SER A 92 28.40 -14.76 -5.83
N GLN A 93 27.60 -15.23 -4.87
CA GLN A 93 27.89 -16.43 -4.09
C GLN A 93 27.98 -17.67 -4.99
N ARG A 94 27.06 -17.84 -5.95
CA ARG A 94 27.11 -18.93 -6.91
C ARG A 94 28.37 -18.90 -7.78
N LYS A 95 28.77 -17.72 -8.26
CA LYS A 95 30.05 -17.57 -9.00
C LYS A 95 31.25 -17.97 -8.15
N ARG A 96 31.28 -17.58 -6.87
CA ARG A 96 32.34 -17.96 -5.92
C ARG A 96 32.40 -19.47 -5.72
N ILE A 97 31.25 -20.12 -5.52
CA ILE A 97 31.17 -21.58 -5.37
C ILE A 97 31.71 -22.28 -6.61
N ASN A 98 31.24 -21.89 -7.80
CA ASN A 98 31.71 -22.49 -9.06
C ASN A 98 33.21 -22.30 -9.27
N TYR A 99 33.76 -21.13 -8.92
CA TYR A 99 35.20 -20.87 -9.01
C TYR A 99 36.02 -21.77 -8.06
N LEU A 100 35.53 -21.98 -6.84
CA LEU A 100 36.17 -22.88 -5.89
C LEU A 100 36.10 -24.33 -6.39
N GLU A 101 34.95 -24.75 -6.92
CA GLU A 101 34.77 -26.10 -7.47
C GLU A 101 35.67 -26.36 -8.68
N SER A 102 35.84 -25.38 -9.58
CA SER A 102 36.77 -25.52 -10.72
C SER A 102 38.22 -25.66 -10.25
N ASN A 103 38.63 -24.88 -9.24
CA ASN A 103 40.00 -24.94 -8.72
C ASN A 103 40.27 -26.26 -7.98
N ILE A 104 39.30 -26.73 -7.19
CA ILE A 104 39.40 -28.03 -6.50
C ILE A 104 39.50 -29.17 -7.53
N LYS A 105 38.71 -29.13 -8.60
CA LYS A 105 38.74 -30.16 -9.64
C LYS A 105 40.09 -30.20 -10.39
N SER A 106 40.67 -29.04 -10.69
CA SER A 106 41.99 -28.96 -11.31
C SER A 106 43.14 -29.45 -10.42
N GLU A 107 42.95 -29.41 -9.10
CA GLU A 107 43.97 -29.84 -8.12
C GLU A 107 43.88 -31.34 -7.78
N LEU A 108 42.73 -31.97 -8.02
CA LEU A 108 42.50 -33.42 -7.81
C LEU A 108 42.84 -34.30 -9.03
N GLU A 109 42.80 -33.78 -10.26
CA GLU A 109 43.16 -34.55 -11.47
C GLU A 109 44.64 -34.99 -11.56
N PRO A 110 45.66 -34.20 -11.18
CA PRO A 110 47.05 -34.63 -11.32
C PRO A 110 47.52 -35.64 -10.26
N SER A 111 46.82 -35.77 -9.12
CA SER A 111 47.24 -36.67 -8.03
C SER A 111 46.73 -38.10 -8.17
N ILE A 112 45.63 -38.35 -8.91
CA ILE A 112 45.09 -39.70 -9.09
C ILE A 112 45.90 -40.51 -10.14
N PHE A 113 46.73 -39.87 -10.95
CA PHE A 113 47.49 -40.53 -12.02
C PHE A 113 48.97 -40.84 -11.68
N ASN A 114 49.48 -40.40 -10.53
CA ASN A 114 50.93 -40.43 -10.26
C ASN A 114 51.37 -41.46 -9.19
N GLU A 115 50.48 -42.35 -8.74
CA GLU A 115 50.78 -43.31 -7.66
C GLU A 115 50.82 -44.79 -8.10
N SER A 116 50.76 -45.09 -9.41
CA SER A 116 50.70 -46.49 -9.88
C SER A 116 51.90 -47.00 -10.68
N GLU A 117 52.98 -46.24 -10.88
CA GLU A 117 54.19 -46.76 -11.55
C GLU A 117 55.48 -46.43 -10.80
N HIS A 118 55.87 -47.30 -9.87
CA HIS A 118 57.26 -47.41 -9.46
C HIS A 118 57.77 -48.83 -9.78
N PRO A 119 58.59 -49.02 -10.84
CA PRO A 119 59.24 -50.29 -11.07
C PRO A 119 60.28 -50.55 -9.98
N ARG A 120 60.26 -51.77 -9.41
CA ARG A 120 61.32 -52.29 -8.54
C ARG A 120 62.59 -52.42 -9.39
N GLN A 121 63.49 -51.46 -9.28
CA GLN A 121 64.82 -51.58 -9.90
C GLN A 121 65.74 -52.38 -8.98
N GLU A 122 66.07 -53.53 -9.53
CA GLU A 122 67.13 -54.46 -9.23
C GLU A 122 68.49 -53.74 -9.17
N TYR A 123 69.14 -53.77 -8.01
CA TYR A 123 70.56 -53.43 -7.89
C TYR A 123 71.33 -54.71 -7.58
N LEU A 124 72.11 -55.14 -8.57
CA LEU A 124 73.21 -56.06 -8.40
C LEU A 124 74.44 -55.30 -7.88
N GLU A 125 75.16 -56.00 -7.01
CA GLU A 125 76.64 -56.07 -6.92
C GLU A 125 77.45 -55.14 -5.98
N ASN A 126 78.31 -55.81 -5.19
CA ASN A 126 79.61 -55.41 -4.61
C ASN A 126 79.55 -54.62 -3.29
N GLU A 127 80.18 -55.00 -2.16
CA GLU A 127 81.39 -55.79 -1.84
C GLU A 127 81.24 -56.43 -0.45
#